data_AF-A0A937W5J9-F1
#
_entry.id   AF-A0A937W5J9-F1
#
_cell.length_a   1.000
_cell.length_b   1.000
_cell.length_c   1.000
_cell.angle_alpha   90.00
_cell.angle_beta   90.00
_cell.angle_gamma   90.00
#
_symmetry.space_group_name_H-M   'P 1'
#
loop_
_entity.id
_entity.type
_entity.pdbx_description
1 polymer ?
#
loop_
_entity_poly.entity_id
_entity_poly.type
_entity_poly.pdbx_seq_one_letter_code
_entity_poly.pdbx_strand_id
1 'polypeptide(L)'
;MRGWALALQGQGEAGLAQVRQGIAASRTTGSAVFVPYFYTMLAEVSAHLDHTEDALQALAEAHTLVERQEERWWEAEIHRLRGVVLLRQPGTPHT
;
A
#
# COMPACT_ATOMS: atom_id res chain seq x y z
N MET A 1 0.24 -12.35 0.01
CA MET A 1 -0.25 -12.50 -1.39
C MET A 1 -1.70 -12.98 -1.49
N ARG A 2 -2.17 -13.99 -0.73
CA ARG A 2 -3.58 -14.46 -0.81
C ARG A 2 -4.62 -13.35 -0.53
N GLY A 3 -4.42 -12.54 0.51
CA GLY A 3 -5.33 -11.43 0.84
C GLY A 3 -5.42 -10.36 -0.24
N TRP A 4 -4.30 -9.98 -0.84
CA TRP A 4 -4.26 -9.06 -1.97
C TRP A 4 -4.98 -9.62 -3.21
N ALA A 5 -4.73 -10.89 -3.55
CA ALA A 5 -5.40 -11.55 -4.68
C ALA A 5 -6.92 -11.66 -4.45
N LEU A 6 -7.37 -11.97 -3.24
CA LEU A 6 -8.79 -12.03 -2.89
C LEU A 6 -9.45 -10.64 -2.94
N ALA A 7 -8.74 -9.61 -2.48
CA ALA A 7 -9.24 -8.23 -2.51
C ALA A 7 -9.54 -7.76 -3.94
N LEU A 8 -8.62 -8.03 -4.88
CA LEU A 8 -8.77 -7.66 -6.29
C LEU A 8 -9.77 -8.52 -7.06
N GLN A 9 -10.24 -9.63 -6.47
CA GLN A 9 -11.25 -10.53 -7.05
C GLN A 9 -12.67 -10.28 -6.50
N GLY A 10 -12.90 -9.12 -5.87
CA GLY A 10 -14.23 -8.71 -5.38
C GLY A 10 -14.50 -9.04 -3.90
N GLN A 11 -13.50 -9.52 -3.14
CA GLN A 11 -13.58 -9.69 -1.69
C GLN A 11 -12.73 -8.64 -0.96
N GLY A 12 -12.88 -7.38 -1.37
CA GLY A 12 -12.00 -6.26 -1.01
C GLY A 12 -11.73 -6.12 0.49
N GLU A 13 -12.77 -6.06 1.33
CA GLU A 13 -12.63 -5.87 2.79
C GLU A 13 -11.96 -7.07 3.50
N ALA A 14 -12.34 -8.30 3.12
CA ALA A 14 -11.72 -9.51 3.68
C ALA A 14 -10.24 -9.61 3.28
N GLY A 15 -9.92 -9.24 2.04
CA GLY A 15 -8.56 -9.18 1.55
C GLY A 15 -7.74 -8.07 2.22
N LEU A 16 -8.34 -6.90 2.47
CA LEU A 16 -7.73 -5.79 3.21
C LEU A 16 -7.34 -6.21 4.63
N ALA A 17 -8.24 -6.88 5.35
CA ALA A 17 -7.96 -7.41 6.69
C ALA A 17 -6.79 -8.40 6.69
N GLN A 18 -6.74 -9.30 5.69
CA GLN A 18 -5.63 -10.25 5.55
C GLN A 18 -4.29 -9.56 5.23
N VAL A 19 -4.28 -8.50 4.42
CA VAL A 19 -3.06 -7.73 4.14
C VAL A 19 -2.56 -7.05 5.41
N ARG A 20 -3.44 -6.41 6.20
CA ARG A 20 -3.10 -5.78 7.48
C ARG A 20 -2.52 -6.79 8.48
N GLN A 21 -3.11 -7.99 8.58
CA GLN A 21 -2.58 -9.07 9.42
C GLN A 21 -1.17 -9.52 8.97
N GLY A 22 -0.93 -9.63 7.67
CA GLY A 22 0.38 -9.98 7.13
C GLY A 22 1.46 -8.94 7.45
N ILE A 23 1.12 -7.65 7.41
CA ILE A 23 2.03 -6.55 7.81
C ILE A 23 2.37 -6.66 9.30
N ALA A 24 1.37 -6.85 10.16
CA ALA A 24 1.57 -6.99 11.60
C ALA A 24 2.51 -8.17 11.93
N ALA A 25 2.26 -9.33 11.33
CA ALA A 25 3.10 -10.51 11.51
C ALA A 25 4.55 -10.29 11.03
N SER A 26 4.74 -9.62 9.89
CA SER A 26 6.06 -9.34 9.32
C SER A 26 6.89 -8.37 10.16
N ARG A 27 6.22 -7.42 10.83
CA ARG A 27 6.87 -6.52 11.80
C ARG A 27 7.35 -7.26 13.05
N THR A 28 6.62 -8.28 13.51
CA THR A 28 7.00 -9.06 14.69
C THR A 28 8.17 -10.02 14.43
N THR A 29 8.28 -10.54 13.20
CA THR A 29 9.35 -11.50 12.82
C THR A 29 10.65 -10.84 12.36
N GLY A 30 10.73 -9.50 12.35
CA GLY A 30 11.94 -8.77 11.97
C GLY A 30 12.25 -8.76 10.48
N SER A 31 11.32 -9.20 9.62
CA SER A 31 11.48 -9.19 8.16
C SER A 31 11.18 -7.81 7.57
N ALA A 32 11.89 -6.79 8.05
CA ALA A 32 11.64 -5.39 7.73
C ALA A 32 11.83 -5.05 6.24
N VAL A 33 12.65 -5.83 5.53
CA VAL A 33 12.98 -5.67 4.11
C VAL A 33 11.75 -5.76 3.20
N PHE A 34 10.77 -6.62 3.54
CA PHE A 34 9.55 -6.79 2.74
C PHE A 34 8.38 -5.92 3.20
N VAL A 35 8.53 -5.20 4.31
CA VAL A 35 7.45 -4.37 4.85
C VAL A 35 7.02 -3.28 3.85
N PRO A 36 7.92 -2.54 3.17
CA PRO A 36 7.52 -1.58 2.13
C PRO A 36 6.66 -2.20 1.01
N TYR A 37 7.01 -3.41 0.57
CA TYR A 37 6.23 -4.18 -0.42
C TYR A 37 4.83 -4.54 0.08
N PHE A 38 4.69 -4.91 1.36
CA PHE A 38 3.36 -5.18 1.92
C PHE A 38 2.49 -3.92 2.00
N TYR A 39 3.10 -2.76 2.24
CA TYR A 39 2.40 -1.48 2.23
C TYR A 39 1.95 -1.05 0.82
N THR A 40 2.68 -1.38 -0.25
CA THR A 40 2.19 -1.11 -1.61
C THR A 40 0.97 -1.97 -1.94
N MET A 41 0.94 -3.24 -1.51
CA MET A 41 -0.27 -4.07 -1.65
C MET A 41 -1.46 -3.53 -0.85
N LEU A 42 -1.23 -3.01 0.35
CA LEU A 42 -2.27 -2.35 1.14
C LEU A 42 -2.84 -1.14 0.38
N ALA A 43 -1.96 -0.33 -0.20
CA ALA A 43 -2.37 0.83 -0.98
C ALA A 43 -3.18 0.47 -2.23
N GLU A 44 -2.81 -0.59 -2.95
CA GLU A 44 -3.57 -1.06 -4.12
C GLU A 44 -4.98 -1.51 -3.75
N VAL A 45 -5.11 -2.28 -2.66
CA VAL A 45 -6.42 -2.74 -2.17
C VAL A 45 -7.28 -1.56 -1.71
N SER A 46 -6.71 -0.65 -0.91
CA SER A 46 -7.43 0.55 -0.47
C SER A 46 -7.89 1.41 -1.65
N ALA A 47 -7.02 1.61 -2.65
CA ALA A 47 -7.37 2.36 -3.86
C ALA A 47 -8.40 1.66 -4.75
N HIS A 48 -8.49 0.33 -4.70
CA HIS A 48 -9.52 -0.45 -5.38
C HIS A 48 -10.89 -0.37 -4.69
N LEU A 49 -10.88 -0.13 -3.38
CA LEU A 49 -12.07 0.07 -2.54
C LEU A 49 -12.49 1.55 -2.44
N ASP A 50 -11.93 2.43 -3.29
CA ASP A 50 -12.12 3.89 -3.25
C ASP A 50 -11.68 4.58 -1.93
N HIS A 51 -10.97 3.88 -1.05
CA HIS A 51 -10.35 4.41 0.17
C HIS A 51 -9.04 5.14 -0.17
N THR A 52 -9.14 6.24 -0.89
CA THR A 52 -7.98 6.95 -1.47
C THR A 52 -7.04 7.50 -0.40
N GLU A 53 -7.55 8.05 0.70
CA GLU A 53 -6.73 8.55 1.80
C GLU A 53 -5.93 7.43 2.46
N ASP A 54 -6.56 6.29 2.75
CA ASP A 54 -5.91 5.09 3.29
C ASP A 54 -4.79 4.59 2.35
N ALA A 55 -5.02 4.65 1.03
CA ALA A 55 -4.01 4.25 0.05
C ALA A 55 -2.79 5.18 0.08
N LEU A 56 -3.01 6.49 0.15
CA LEU A 56 -1.92 7.48 0.25
C LEU A 56 -1.14 7.35 1.57
N GLN A 57 -1.85 7.11 2.68
CA GLN A 57 -1.23 6.90 3.98
C GLN A 57 -0.34 5.64 3.97
N ALA A 58 -0.83 4.54 3.40
CA ALA A 58 -0.04 3.31 3.25
C ALA A 58 1.25 3.53 2.44
N LEU A 59 1.19 4.31 1.35
CA LEU A 59 2.37 4.67 0.55
C LEU A 59 3.34 5.59 1.29
N ALA A 60 2.85 6.51 2.11
CA ALA A 60 3.70 7.36 2.95
C ALA A 60 4.46 6.53 4.02
N GLU A 61 3.80 5.53 4.59
CA GLU A 61 4.46 4.58 5.50
C GLU A 61 5.51 3.73 4.77
N ALA A 62 5.20 3.23 3.57
CA ALA A 62 6.17 2.49 2.74
C ALA A 62 7.42 3.32 2.46
N HIS A 63 7.23 4.59 2.04
CA HIS A 63 8.32 5.51 1.74
C HIS A 63 9.18 5.81 2.98
N THR A 64 8.55 6.04 4.14
CA THR A 64 9.26 6.25 5.41
C THR A 64 10.13 5.06 5.79
N LEU A 65 9.66 3.84 5.51
CA LEU A 65 10.41 2.62 5.79
C LEU A 65 11.60 2.42 4.85
N VAL A 66 11.47 2.79 3.57
CA VAL A 66 12.59 2.80 2.61
C VAL A 66 13.67 3.79 3.06
N GLU A 67 13.27 5.02 3.40
CA GLU A 67 14.20 6.06 3.86
C GLU A 67 14.94 5.67 5.15
N ARG A 68 14.27 4.98 6.09
CA ARG A 68 14.90 4.52 7.34
C ARG A 68 15.84 3.33 7.20
N GLN A 69 15.59 2.47 6.21
CA GLN A 69 16.33 1.22 6.04
C GLN A 69 17.43 1.32 4.97
N GLU A 70 17.49 2.43 4.24
CA GLU A 70 18.35 2.66 3.06
C GLU A 70 18.19 1.62 1.94
N GLU A 71 17.16 0.77 2.04
CA GLU A 71 16.88 -0.35 1.15
C GLU A 71 15.85 0.09 0.10
N ARG A 72 16.34 0.46 -1.07
CA ARG A 72 15.62 1.21 -2.11
C ARG A 72 15.05 0.35 -3.24
N TRP A 73 15.19 -0.98 -3.18
CA TRP A 73 14.74 -1.90 -4.25
C TRP A 73 13.27 -1.76 -4.67
N TRP A 74 12.40 -1.24 -3.80
CA TRP A 74 10.96 -1.06 -4.07
C TRP A 74 10.51 0.41 -4.14
N GLU A 75 11.43 1.37 -4.04
CA GLU A 75 11.12 2.81 -3.98
C GLU A 75 10.39 3.30 -5.23
N ALA A 76 10.86 2.88 -6.41
CA ALA A 76 10.26 3.27 -7.69
C ALA A 76 8.78 2.87 -7.78
N GLU A 77 8.42 1.71 -7.25
CA GLU A 77 7.04 1.22 -7.27
C GLU A 77 6.13 2.02 -6.34
N ILE A 78 6.64 2.43 -5.17
CA ILE A 78 5.91 3.31 -4.26
C ILE A 78 5.55 4.63 -4.96
N HIS A 79 6.50 5.23 -5.70
CA HIS A 79 6.25 6.44 -6.48
C HIS A 79 5.25 6.23 -7.61
N ARG A 80 5.39 5.15 -8.37
CA ARG A 80 4.47 4.81 -9.46
C ARG A 80 3.03 4.68 -8.92
N LEU A 81 2.85 3.93 -7.84
CA LEU A 81 1.54 3.72 -7.24
C LEU A 81 0.94 5.02 -6.70
N ARG A 82 1.77 5.87 -6.07
CA ARG A 82 1.32 7.18 -5.57
C ARG A 82 0.77 8.05 -6.69
N GLY A 83 1.44 8.08 -7.84
CA GLY A 83 0.94 8.78 -9.03
C GLY A 83 -0.42 8.25 -9.50
N VAL A 84 -0.58 6.93 -9.56
CA VAL A 84 -1.86 6.28 -9.93
C VAL A 84 -2.98 6.65 -8.96
N VAL A 85 -2.73 6.62 -7.65
CA VAL A 85 -3.72 6.95 -6.62
C VAL A 85 -4.11 8.44 -6.70
N LEU A 86 -3.14 9.34 -6.90
CA LEU A 86 -3.41 10.78 -7.04
C LEU A 86 -4.24 11.10 -8.29
N LEU A 87 -4.00 10.41 -9.41
CA LEU A 87 -4.78 10.60 -10.64
C LEU A 87 -6.23 10.12 -10.54
N ARG A 88 -6.56 9.28 -9.55
CA ARG A 88 -7.93 8.84 -9.27
C ARG A 88 -8.73 9.84 -8.45
N GLN A 89 -8.06 10.81 -7.80
CA GLN A 89 -8.78 11.89 -7.14
C GLN A 89 -9.47 12.76 -8.20
N PRO A 90 -10.75 13.11 -8.01
CA PRO A 90 -11.37 14.14 -8.85
C PRO A 90 -10.50 15.40 -8.70
N GLY A 91 -9.96 15.88 -9.81
CA GLY A 91 -9.05 17.03 -9.81
C GLY A 91 -9.70 18.18 -9.05
N THR A 92 -9.01 18.70 -8.03
CA THR A 92 -9.40 19.95 -7.39
C THR A 92 -9.51 21.00 -8.48
N PRO A 93 -10.72 21.54 -8.75
CA PRO A 93 -10.86 22.61 -9.73
C PRO A 93 -9.96 23.74 -9.26
N HIS A 94 -8.98 24.11 -10.10
CA HIS A 94 -8.23 25.33 -9.89
C HIS A 94 -9.21 26.48 -10.23
N THR A 95 -9.92 26.97 -9.22
CA THR A 95 -10.58 28.28 -9.24
C THR A 95 -9.57 29.39 -8.99
#